data_AF-A0A1W0A2J4-F1
#
_entry.id   AF-A0A1W0A2J4-F1
#
_cell.length_a   1.000
_cell.length_b   1.000
_cell.length_c   1.000
_cell.angle_alpha   90.00
_cell.angle_beta   90.00
_cell.angle_gamma   90.00
#
_symmetry.space_group_name_H-M   'P 1'
#
loop_
_entity.id
_entity.type
_entity.pdbx_description
1 polymer ?
#
loop_
_entity_poly.entity_id
_entity_poly.type
_entity_poly.pdbx_seq_one_letter_code
_entity_poly.pdbx_strand_id
1 'polypeptide(L)'
;MPRHGRIEMETRALKKKSSQLDWESKTEFIGSWFRKSPAYGNFRRLRAHIQIAMHKRCVAVLNDAMDSNWHCTLKRDVLYQVLTKQLAWFDAVDEYAKKNNSSMDEFRRRSADDALESIQTNTAFCDDTRATAPLKTLEDVLKLNHENELQWDTPSAMDLAFEIFLATNYFFKCEIGDKMEKKAIAMLKDIEQNSVDVQALMTLEKDICQYLSNEHAVPATNPMLILAVRRVIASRFAPAYYIQESRKIAMDQQRYNNSMVQDHCLQLAQNGLLDAGVDHRLITLTKSIIAMQSMPILIPSTILDSFMYTISIIHKEVGLALGVDSLSLSADVIMPILIAILAYVELPLLQAQLYALESIALKDASVGGEAAYYVALLHSAAAAVVNDHSSYGNK
;
A
#
# COMPACT_ATOMS: atom_id res chain seq x y z
N MET A 1 14.05 -0.88 27.29
CA MET A 1 13.67 -2.31 27.44
C MET A 1 14.64 -3.18 26.65
N PRO A 2 15.30 -4.15 27.28
CA PRO A 2 16.24 -5.09 26.63
C PRO A 2 15.59 -5.95 25.54
N ARG A 3 16.35 -6.46 24.56
CA ARG A 3 15.86 -7.28 23.42
C ARG A 3 15.03 -8.48 23.89
N HIS A 4 15.54 -9.25 24.85
CA HIS A 4 14.84 -10.43 25.38
C HIS A 4 13.45 -10.07 25.95
N GLY A 5 13.36 -8.96 26.70
CA GLY A 5 12.07 -8.48 27.20
C GLY A 5 11.08 -8.12 26.08
N ARG A 6 11.57 -7.59 24.95
CA ARG A 6 10.73 -7.26 23.79
C ARG A 6 10.25 -8.51 23.06
N ILE A 7 11.15 -9.47 22.83
CA ILE A 7 10.79 -10.76 22.23
C ILE A 7 9.70 -11.43 23.07
N GLU A 8 9.83 -11.42 24.40
CA GLU A 8 8.79 -11.96 25.28
C GLU A 8 7.47 -11.21 25.16
N MET A 9 7.49 -9.87 25.13
CA MET A 9 6.30 -9.04 24.96
C MET A 9 5.58 -9.35 23.64
N GLU A 10 6.31 -9.38 22.53
CA GLU A 10 5.78 -9.70 21.20
C GLU A 10 5.27 -11.14 21.13
N THR A 11 5.98 -12.09 21.73
CA THR A 11 5.55 -13.50 21.80
C THR A 11 4.26 -13.66 22.61
N ARG A 12 4.12 -12.92 23.73
CA ARG A 12 2.89 -12.90 24.52
C ARG A 12 1.73 -12.28 23.74
N ALA A 13 1.98 -11.18 23.01
CA ALA A 13 1.00 -10.54 22.15
C ALA A 13 0.53 -11.48 21.03
N LEU A 14 1.48 -12.14 20.35
CA LEU A 14 1.22 -13.16 19.33
C LEU A 14 0.34 -14.30 19.87
N LYS A 15 0.71 -14.89 21.02
CA LYS A 15 -0.06 -15.96 21.66
C LYS A 15 -1.47 -15.50 22.00
N LYS A 16 -1.61 -14.33 22.64
CA LYS A 16 -2.91 -13.76 23.01
C LYS A 16 -3.81 -13.58 21.79
N LYS A 17 -3.28 -13.00 20.72
CA LYS A 17 -4.03 -12.73 19.48
C LYS A 17 -4.41 -14.00 18.73
N SER A 18 -3.50 -14.97 18.66
CA SER A 18 -3.77 -16.27 18.04
C SER A 18 -4.88 -17.01 18.80
N SER A 19 -4.80 -17.08 20.13
CA SER A 19 -5.83 -17.71 20.96
C SER A 19 -7.18 -16.99 20.86
N GLN A 20 -7.19 -15.66 20.75
CA GLN A 20 -8.42 -14.89 20.54
C GLN A 20 -9.07 -15.26 19.20
N LEU A 21 -8.29 -15.30 18.13
CA LEU A 21 -8.78 -15.63 16.79
C LEU A 21 -9.28 -17.08 16.72
N ASP A 22 -8.58 -18.02 17.34
CA ASP A 22 -9.00 -19.42 17.44
C ASP A 22 -10.33 -19.55 18.19
N TRP A 23 -10.50 -18.81 19.29
CA TRP A 23 -11.74 -18.78 20.04
C TRP A 23 -12.89 -18.16 19.25
N GLU A 24 -12.64 -17.06 18.54
CA GLU A 24 -13.63 -16.40 17.66
C GLU A 24 -14.08 -17.36 16.54
N SER A 25 -13.14 -18.08 15.90
CA SER A 25 -13.47 -19.05 14.85
C SER A 25 -14.31 -20.24 15.36
N LYS A 26 -14.06 -20.70 16.59
CA LYS A 26 -14.83 -21.78 17.23
C LYS A 26 -16.22 -21.33 17.69
N THR A 27 -16.36 -20.06 18.07
CA THR A 27 -17.64 -19.50 18.54
C THR A 27 -18.55 -19.02 17.41
N GLU A 28 -17.99 -18.60 16.26
CA GLU A 28 -18.76 -18.39 15.03
C GLU A 28 -19.51 -19.67 14.60
N PHE A 29 -18.95 -20.86 14.87
CA PHE A 29 -19.58 -22.15 14.59
C PHE A 29 -20.76 -22.50 15.53
N ILE A 30 -20.78 -21.95 16.75
CA ILE A 30 -21.77 -22.28 17.80
C ILE A 30 -22.86 -21.20 17.91
N GLY A 31 -22.59 -19.98 17.43
CA GLY A 31 -23.37 -18.78 17.74
C GLY A 31 -23.87 -17.98 16.55
N SER A 32 -24.59 -18.58 15.60
CA SER A 32 -25.45 -17.83 14.66
C SER A 32 -26.64 -17.14 15.38
N TRP A 33 -26.86 -17.44 16.67
CA TRP A 33 -28.05 -16.99 17.41
C TRP A 33 -27.89 -15.72 18.26
N PHE A 34 -26.68 -15.22 18.52
CA PHE A 34 -26.50 -14.02 19.35
C PHE A 34 -25.56 -12.98 18.73
N ARG A 35 -26.18 -12.01 18.05
CA ARG A 35 -25.79 -10.60 17.95
C ARG A 35 -24.31 -10.30 17.68
N LYS A 36 -23.87 -10.41 16.42
CA LYS A 36 -22.87 -9.49 15.83
C LYS A 36 -23.26 -9.21 14.38
N SER A 37 -23.23 -7.94 13.96
CA SER A 37 -23.59 -7.56 12.59
C SER A 37 -22.70 -8.32 11.58
N PRO A 38 -23.28 -9.12 10.68
CA PRO A 38 -22.53 -10.03 9.80
C PRO A 38 -21.70 -9.32 8.72
N ALA A 39 -21.82 -8.01 8.55
CA ALA A 39 -21.12 -7.25 7.52
C ALA A 39 -19.61 -7.00 7.80
N TYR A 40 -19.15 -7.14 9.06
CA TYR A 40 -17.76 -6.80 9.46
C TYR A 40 -16.92 -7.99 9.95
N GLY A 41 -17.41 -9.23 9.88
CA GLY A 41 -16.67 -10.41 10.32
C GLY A 41 -15.35 -10.57 9.55
N ASN A 42 -15.41 -10.44 8.23
CA ASN A 42 -14.30 -10.71 7.33
C ASN A 42 -13.18 -9.66 7.45
N PHE A 43 -13.55 -8.39 7.58
CA PHE A 43 -12.62 -7.29 7.82
C PHE A 43 -11.86 -7.46 9.15
N ARG A 44 -12.58 -7.78 10.24
CA ARG A 44 -11.98 -8.04 11.55
C ARG A 44 -11.07 -9.25 11.54
N ARG A 45 -11.46 -10.31 10.84
CA ARG A 45 -10.67 -11.54 10.67
C ARG A 45 -9.36 -11.27 9.93
N LEU A 46 -9.42 -10.56 8.80
CA LEU A 46 -8.23 -10.13 8.05
C LEU A 46 -7.31 -9.27 8.92
N ARG A 47 -7.85 -8.26 9.61
CA ARG A 47 -7.08 -7.42 10.54
C ARG A 47 -6.39 -8.24 11.63
N ALA A 48 -7.07 -9.22 12.21
CA ALA A 48 -6.47 -10.11 13.21
C ALA A 48 -5.33 -10.95 12.63
N HIS A 49 -5.47 -11.48 11.40
CA HIS A 49 -4.40 -12.17 10.71
C HIS A 49 -3.20 -11.26 10.39
N ILE A 50 -3.44 -10.01 9.98
CA ILE A 50 -2.38 -9.01 9.79
C ILE A 50 -1.63 -8.77 11.10
N GLN A 51 -2.33 -8.59 12.23
CA GLN A 51 -1.71 -8.41 13.55
C GLN A 51 -0.84 -9.61 13.94
N ILE A 52 -1.36 -10.83 13.77
CA ILE A 52 -0.62 -12.07 14.05
C ILE A 52 0.63 -12.14 13.19
N ALA A 53 0.51 -11.87 11.89
CA ALA A 53 1.64 -11.94 10.96
C ALA A 53 2.69 -10.85 11.25
N MET A 54 2.26 -9.64 11.62
CA MET A 54 3.13 -8.55 12.05
C MET A 54 3.92 -8.94 13.31
N HIS A 55 3.27 -9.50 14.33
CA HIS A 55 3.95 -9.97 15.55
C HIS A 55 4.90 -11.14 15.25
N LYS A 56 4.50 -12.10 14.38
CA LYS A 56 5.36 -13.21 13.94
C LYS A 56 6.63 -12.66 13.27
N ARG A 57 6.48 -11.70 12.34
CA ARG A 57 7.62 -11.08 11.65
C ARG A 57 8.49 -10.25 12.58
N CYS A 58 7.89 -9.49 13.50
CA CYS A 58 8.62 -8.73 14.52
C CYS A 58 9.52 -9.66 15.36
N VAL A 59 8.99 -10.78 15.85
CA VAL A 59 9.78 -11.77 16.60
C VAL A 59 10.92 -12.33 15.75
N ALA A 60 10.66 -12.69 14.48
CA ALA A 60 11.71 -13.18 13.58
C ALA A 60 12.85 -12.16 13.41
N VAL A 61 12.51 -10.91 13.09
CA VAL A 61 13.48 -9.83 12.92
C VAL A 61 14.26 -9.56 14.22
N LEU A 62 13.58 -9.56 15.38
CA LEU A 62 14.24 -9.34 16.67
C LEU A 62 15.18 -10.48 17.07
N ASN A 63 14.88 -11.73 16.67
CA ASN A 63 15.77 -12.87 16.93
C ASN A 63 17.08 -12.74 16.13
N ASP A 64 17.00 -12.26 14.90
CA ASP A 64 18.15 -12.12 13.99
C ASP A 64 18.95 -10.82 14.24
N ALA A 65 18.33 -9.81 14.84
CA ALA A 65 18.96 -8.52 15.11
C ALA A 65 19.91 -8.52 16.32
N MET A 66 20.92 -7.65 16.28
CA MET A 66 21.78 -7.37 17.43
C MET A 66 21.09 -6.40 18.41
N ASP A 67 21.40 -6.51 19.70
CA ASP A 67 20.84 -5.65 20.75
C ASP A 67 21.06 -4.16 20.49
N SER A 68 22.14 -3.78 19.82
CA SER A 68 22.50 -2.39 19.53
C SER A 68 21.76 -1.79 18.33
N ASN A 69 21.20 -2.60 17.43
CA ASN A 69 20.68 -2.12 16.13
C ASN A 69 19.28 -2.64 15.76
N TRP A 70 18.59 -3.32 16.67
CA TRP A 70 17.28 -3.92 16.39
C TRP A 70 16.24 -2.90 15.88
N HIS A 71 16.25 -1.66 16.37
CA HIS A 71 15.36 -0.59 15.90
C HIS A 71 15.55 -0.31 14.41
N CYS A 72 16.82 -0.19 13.98
CA CYS A 72 17.17 0.06 12.59
C CYS A 72 16.83 -1.16 11.72
N THR A 73 17.04 -2.37 12.24
CA THR A 73 16.71 -3.61 11.53
C THR A 73 15.21 -3.71 11.28
N LEU A 74 14.39 -3.39 12.29
CA LEU A 74 12.93 -3.38 12.17
C LEU A 74 12.43 -2.26 11.22
N LYS A 75 13.05 -1.06 11.27
CA LYS A 75 12.73 0.07 10.36
C LYS A 75 13.01 -0.29 8.88
N ARG A 76 13.94 -1.21 8.64
CA ARG A 76 14.39 -1.64 7.29
C ARG A 76 13.76 -2.95 6.83
N ASP A 77 13.07 -3.69 7.70
CA ASP A 77 12.41 -4.93 7.32
C ASP A 77 11.16 -4.65 6.48
N VAL A 78 11.24 -4.93 5.18
CA VAL A 78 10.19 -4.61 4.20
C VAL A 78 8.86 -5.24 4.59
N LEU A 79 8.84 -6.51 4.96
CA LEU A 79 7.60 -7.21 5.30
C LEU A 79 6.96 -6.64 6.56
N TYR A 80 7.74 -6.36 7.61
CA TYR A 80 7.24 -5.71 8.81
C TYR A 80 6.68 -4.31 8.53
N GLN A 81 7.38 -3.50 7.73
CA GLN A 81 6.90 -2.16 7.36
C GLN A 81 5.60 -2.23 6.56
N VAL A 82 5.53 -3.10 5.56
CA VAL A 82 4.31 -3.32 4.77
C VAL A 82 3.16 -3.78 5.66
N LEU A 83 3.36 -4.75 6.56
CA LEU A 83 2.32 -5.20 7.50
C LEU A 83 1.87 -4.11 8.46
N THR A 84 2.79 -3.24 8.90
CA THR A 84 2.47 -2.10 9.78
C THR A 84 1.58 -1.10 9.06
N LYS A 85 1.89 -0.76 7.80
CA LYS A 85 1.07 0.13 6.96
C LYS A 85 -0.26 -0.51 6.61
N GLN A 86 -0.26 -1.81 6.33
CA GLN A 86 -1.47 -2.60 6.08
C GLN A 86 -2.40 -2.56 7.29
N LEU A 87 -1.87 -2.73 8.50
CA LEU A 87 -2.65 -2.64 9.73
C LEU A 87 -3.23 -1.24 9.93
N ALA A 88 -2.43 -0.19 9.72
CA ALA A 88 -2.88 1.20 9.82
C ALA A 88 -4.01 1.52 8.83
N TRP A 89 -3.94 1.00 7.60
CA TRP A 89 -5.04 1.09 6.63
C TRP A 89 -6.33 0.49 7.17
N PHE A 90 -6.25 -0.71 7.76
CA PHE A 90 -7.41 -1.37 8.34
C PHE A 90 -7.93 -0.65 9.60
N ASP A 91 -7.04 -0.05 10.40
CA ASP A 91 -7.45 0.75 11.55
C ASP A 91 -8.22 2.00 11.11
N ALA A 92 -7.78 2.68 10.06
CA ALA A 92 -8.47 3.84 9.50
C ALA A 92 -9.88 3.50 8.96
N VAL A 93 -10.03 2.35 8.28
CA VAL A 93 -11.35 1.88 7.82
C VAL A 93 -12.26 1.52 9.00
N ASP A 94 -11.75 0.87 10.06
CA ASP A 94 -12.53 0.55 11.27
C ASP A 94 -12.99 1.82 12.01
N GLU A 95 -12.12 2.83 12.10
CA GLU A 95 -12.46 4.13 12.68
C GLU A 95 -13.52 4.87 11.85
N TYR A 96 -13.34 4.91 10.52
CA TYR A 96 -14.31 5.50 9.61
C TYR A 96 -15.68 4.81 9.68
N ALA A 97 -15.69 3.48 9.74
CA ALA A 97 -16.88 2.69 9.93
C ALA A 97 -17.61 3.05 11.23
N LYS A 98 -16.90 3.10 12.37
CA LYS A 98 -17.51 3.47 13.66
C LYS A 98 -18.11 4.87 13.65
N LYS A 99 -17.44 5.83 13.00
CA LYS A 99 -17.87 7.23 12.94
C LYS A 99 -19.12 7.42 12.07
N ASN A 100 -19.21 6.71 10.95
CA ASN A 100 -20.28 6.91 9.96
C ASN A 100 -21.42 5.89 10.07
N ASN A 101 -21.24 4.79 10.81
CA ASN A 101 -22.21 3.69 10.93
C ASN A 101 -22.79 3.53 12.35
N SER A 102 -22.77 4.58 13.18
CA SER A 102 -23.45 4.58 14.49
C SER A 102 -24.98 4.42 14.42
N SER A 103 -25.60 4.44 13.22
CA SER A 103 -27.03 4.10 13.00
C SER A 103 -27.28 2.66 12.51
N MET A 104 -26.27 1.78 12.47
CA MET A 104 -26.46 0.39 12.00
C MET A 104 -27.36 -0.51 12.89
N ASP A 105 -27.90 -0.01 14.01
CA ASP A 105 -29.05 -0.62 14.69
C ASP A 105 -30.34 -0.62 13.82
N GLU A 106 -30.31 0.04 12.67
CA GLU A 106 -31.43 0.13 11.73
C GLU A 106 -31.46 -0.97 10.66
N PHE A 107 -30.54 -1.94 10.71
CA PHE A 107 -30.54 -3.13 9.85
C PHE A 107 -31.54 -4.18 10.38
N ARG A 108 -32.83 -4.04 10.03
CA ARG A 108 -33.89 -5.01 10.38
C ARG A 108 -34.05 -6.07 9.27
N ARG A 109 -34.21 -7.34 9.65
CA ARG A 109 -34.62 -8.44 8.76
C ARG A 109 -35.95 -8.11 8.08
N ARG A 110 -36.05 -8.27 6.76
CA ARG A 110 -37.32 -8.22 6.04
C ARG A 110 -38.33 -9.22 6.61
N SER A 111 -39.56 -8.77 6.84
CA SER A 111 -40.71 -9.64 7.13
C SER A 111 -41.06 -10.46 5.88
N ALA A 112 -41.64 -11.65 6.05
CA ALA A 112 -42.24 -12.38 4.94
C ALA A 112 -43.31 -11.55 4.20
N ASP A 113 -43.94 -10.60 4.91
CA ASP A 113 -44.94 -9.68 4.35
C ASP A 113 -44.32 -8.63 3.41
N ASP A 114 -43.05 -8.24 3.63
CA ASP A 114 -42.37 -7.22 2.82
C ASP A 114 -41.98 -7.74 1.41
N ALA A 115 -41.90 -9.06 1.25
CA ALA A 115 -41.55 -9.72 -0.01
C ALA A 115 -42.72 -9.71 -1.01
N LEU A 116 -43.97 -9.62 -0.53
CA LEU A 116 -45.18 -9.64 -1.35
C LEU A 116 -45.43 -8.34 -2.11
N GLU A 117 -44.86 -7.21 -1.67
CA GLU A 117 -45.02 -5.91 -2.34
C GLU A 117 -43.99 -5.64 -3.45
N SER A 118 -42.92 -6.44 -3.58
CA SER A 118 -41.87 -6.21 -4.58
C SER A 118 -42.02 -7.11 -5.81
N ILE A 119 -42.12 -6.50 -7.00
CA ILE A 119 -42.34 -7.18 -8.31
C ILE A 119 -41.12 -7.99 -8.79
N GLN A 120 -40.01 -8.03 -8.04
CA GLN A 120 -38.80 -8.77 -8.40
C GLN A 120 -38.63 -10.01 -7.51
N THR A 121 -39.21 -11.13 -7.96
CA THR A 121 -39.31 -12.39 -7.21
C THR A 121 -38.01 -13.18 -7.06
N ASN A 122 -36.87 -12.72 -7.59
CA ASN A 122 -35.61 -13.48 -7.54
C ASN A 122 -34.74 -13.17 -6.31
N THR A 123 -35.13 -12.25 -5.42
CA THR A 123 -34.34 -11.84 -4.24
C THR A 123 -35.01 -12.12 -2.90
N ALA A 124 -36.18 -12.78 -2.88
CA ALA A 124 -37.05 -12.88 -1.70
C ALA A 124 -36.57 -13.80 -0.55
N PHE A 125 -35.41 -14.46 -0.66
CA PHE A 125 -34.91 -15.38 0.38
C PHE A 125 -33.48 -15.10 0.85
N CYS A 126 -32.89 -13.98 0.44
CA CYS A 126 -31.67 -13.50 1.09
C CYS A 126 -32.06 -12.85 2.42
N ASP A 127 -31.30 -13.14 3.48
CA ASP A 127 -31.45 -12.62 4.84
C ASP A 127 -31.10 -11.11 4.83
N ASP A 128 -31.91 -10.33 4.12
CA ASP A 128 -31.65 -8.96 3.70
C ASP A 128 -32.06 -8.02 4.83
N THR A 129 -31.05 -7.49 5.49
CA THR A 129 -31.20 -6.33 6.34
C THR A 129 -31.05 -5.06 5.49
N ARG A 130 -32.03 -4.15 5.57
CA ARG A 130 -32.02 -2.89 4.79
C ARG A 130 -31.35 -1.79 5.61
N ALA A 131 -30.49 -1.00 4.97
CA ALA A 131 -30.05 0.30 5.50
C ALA A 131 -31.19 1.32 5.38
N THR A 132 -31.49 2.04 6.45
CA THR A 132 -32.46 3.16 6.53
C THR A 132 -31.95 4.46 5.91
N ALA A 133 -30.62 4.63 5.81
CA ALA A 133 -30.00 5.76 5.12
C ALA A 133 -29.74 5.43 3.63
N PRO A 134 -29.75 6.43 2.72
CA PRO A 134 -29.35 6.20 1.34
C PRO A 134 -27.87 5.78 1.34
N LEU A 135 -27.62 4.49 1.09
CA LEU A 135 -26.30 4.02 0.73
C LEU A 135 -25.90 4.75 -0.55
N LYS A 136 -24.74 5.40 -0.55
CA LYS A 136 -24.16 5.97 -1.77
C LYS A 136 -24.13 4.87 -2.83
N THR A 137 -24.62 5.17 -4.03
CA THR A 137 -24.48 4.23 -5.16
C THR A 137 -22.99 4.03 -5.45
N LEU A 138 -22.62 2.93 -6.15
CA LEU A 138 -21.23 2.75 -6.56
C LEU A 138 -20.75 3.97 -7.38
N GLU A 139 -21.61 4.51 -8.24
CA GLU A 139 -21.31 5.70 -9.02
C GLU A 139 -21.02 6.93 -8.13
N ASP A 140 -21.79 7.14 -7.05
CA ASP A 140 -21.55 8.24 -6.11
C ASP A 140 -20.24 8.06 -5.35
N VAL A 141 -19.87 6.83 -5.00
CA VAL A 141 -18.60 6.52 -4.34
C VAL A 141 -17.43 6.83 -5.27
N LEU A 142 -17.52 6.44 -6.55
CA LEU A 142 -16.48 6.65 -7.54
C LEU A 142 -16.33 8.12 -7.98
N LYS A 143 -17.28 8.99 -7.67
CA LYS A 143 -17.21 10.44 -7.88
C LYS A 143 -16.58 11.20 -6.72
N LEU A 144 -16.30 10.54 -5.58
CA LEU A 144 -15.66 11.21 -4.44
C LEU A 144 -14.27 11.68 -4.80
N ASN A 145 -13.98 12.95 -4.50
CA ASN A 145 -12.81 13.64 -5.03
C ASN A 145 -11.49 12.93 -4.65
N HIS A 146 -10.55 12.85 -5.60
CA HIS A 146 -9.26 12.14 -5.47
C HIS A 146 -8.06 13.07 -5.32
N GLU A 147 -8.26 14.37 -5.52
CA GLU A 147 -7.20 15.26 -5.99
C GLU A 147 -6.10 15.60 -4.96
N ASN A 148 -6.25 15.27 -3.67
CA ASN A 148 -5.29 15.70 -2.64
C ASN A 148 -4.72 14.60 -1.72
N GLU A 149 -5.14 13.33 -1.87
CA GLU A 149 -4.81 12.26 -0.88
C GLU A 149 -4.01 11.09 -1.49
N LEU A 150 -3.65 11.17 -2.77
CA LEU A 150 -3.01 10.08 -3.53
C LEU A 150 -1.56 9.76 -3.14
N GLN A 151 -0.99 10.43 -2.15
CA GLN A 151 0.47 10.37 -1.92
C GLN A 151 0.88 9.45 -0.78
N TRP A 152 -0.05 8.95 0.04
CA TRP A 152 0.27 8.34 1.33
C TRP A 152 -0.23 6.89 1.42
N ASP A 153 0.33 6.12 2.35
CA ASP A 153 -0.14 4.78 2.74
C ASP A 153 -1.48 4.81 3.51
N THR A 154 -2.16 5.95 3.55
CA THR A 154 -3.45 6.13 4.23
C THR A 154 -4.60 6.07 3.22
N PRO A 155 -5.73 5.44 3.57
CA PRO A 155 -6.88 5.40 2.68
C PRO A 155 -7.45 6.81 2.46
N SER A 156 -7.78 7.11 1.21
CA SER A 156 -8.49 8.33 0.83
C SER A 156 -9.98 8.27 1.19
N ALA A 157 -10.67 9.41 1.09
CA ALA A 157 -12.13 9.46 1.26
C ALA A 157 -12.89 8.46 0.35
N MET A 158 -12.42 8.24 -0.88
CA MET A 158 -13.01 7.24 -1.77
C MET A 158 -12.70 5.82 -1.29
N ASP A 159 -11.47 5.52 -0.90
CA ASP A 159 -11.11 4.17 -0.42
C ASP A 159 -11.96 3.78 0.80
N LEU A 160 -12.10 4.72 1.75
CA LEU A 160 -12.94 4.54 2.93
C LEU A 160 -14.39 4.30 2.53
N ALA A 161 -14.97 5.14 1.67
CA ALA A 161 -16.35 4.98 1.22
C ALA A 161 -16.57 3.67 0.44
N PHE A 162 -15.59 3.26 -0.36
CA PHE A 162 -15.64 2.02 -1.14
C PHE A 162 -15.57 0.78 -0.24
N GLU A 163 -14.72 0.77 0.79
CA GLU A 163 -14.70 -0.31 1.79
C GLU A 163 -16.05 -0.44 2.52
N ILE A 164 -16.67 0.69 2.89
CA ILE A 164 -18.03 0.67 3.47
C ILE A 164 -19.04 0.13 2.45
N PHE A 165 -18.98 0.57 1.19
CA PHE A 165 -19.86 0.11 0.13
C PHE A 165 -19.77 -1.41 -0.08
N LEU A 166 -18.55 -1.98 -0.12
CA LEU A 166 -18.37 -3.43 -0.26
C LEU A 166 -18.97 -4.19 0.94
N ALA A 167 -18.80 -3.66 2.15
CA ALA A 167 -19.34 -4.26 3.36
C ALA A 167 -20.88 -4.21 3.40
N THR A 168 -21.48 -3.07 3.03
CA THR A 168 -22.95 -2.88 3.05
C THR A 168 -23.66 -3.63 1.94
N ASN A 169 -22.98 -3.89 0.82
CA ASN A 169 -23.50 -4.67 -0.31
C ASN A 169 -23.13 -6.17 -0.23
N TYR A 170 -22.67 -6.65 0.94
CA TYR A 170 -22.36 -8.06 1.16
C TYR A 170 -21.36 -8.67 0.18
N PHE A 171 -20.47 -7.86 -0.41
CA PHE A 171 -19.49 -8.33 -1.38
C PHE A 171 -18.66 -9.50 -0.83
N PHE A 172 -18.24 -9.45 0.43
CA PHE A 172 -17.44 -10.53 1.02
C PHE A 172 -18.23 -11.83 1.32
N LYS A 173 -19.54 -11.87 1.06
CA LYS A 173 -20.36 -13.10 1.12
C LYS A 173 -20.55 -13.74 -0.26
N CYS A 174 -20.25 -13.05 -1.35
CA CYS A 174 -20.28 -13.65 -2.68
C CYS A 174 -19.03 -14.50 -2.92
N GLU A 175 -19.08 -15.38 -3.93
CA GLU A 175 -18.00 -16.32 -4.22
C GLU A 175 -16.65 -15.62 -4.43
N ILE A 176 -16.64 -14.52 -5.19
CA ILE A 176 -15.40 -13.79 -5.50
C ILE A 176 -14.83 -13.07 -4.28
N GLY A 177 -15.69 -12.47 -3.44
CA GLY A 177 -15.28 -11.81 -2.21
C GLY A 177 -14.73 -12.81 -1.17
N ASP A 178 -15.39 -13.96 -1.00
CA ASP A 178 -14.95 -15.04 -0.12
C ASP A 178 -13.63 -15.66 -0.62
N LYS A 179 -13.49 -15.89 -1.94
CA LYS A 179 -12.24 -16.36 -2.55
C LYS A 179 -11.08 -15.40 -2.29
N MET A 180 -11.32 -14.09 -2.43
CA MET A 180 -10.31 -13.06 -2.14
C MET A 180 -9.88 -13.12 -0.68
N GLU A 181 -10.83 -13.15 0.26
CA GLU A 181 -10.53 -13.20 1.69
C GLU A 181 -9.75 -14.46 2.06
N LYS A 182 -10.21 -15.64 1.65
CA LYS A 182 -9.55 -16.92 1.93
C LYS A 182 -8.11 -16.93 1.44
N LYS A 183 -7.87 -16.39 0.24
CA LYS A 183 -6.52 -16.29 -0.35
C LYS A 183 -5.63 -15.32 0.43
N ALA A 184 -6.16 -14.16 0.84
CA ALA A 184 -5.43 -13.20 1.65
C ALA A 184 -5.09 -13.78 3.04
N ILE A 185 -6.04 -14.46 3.69
CA ILE A 185 -5.82 -15.14 4.98
C ILE A 185 -4.76 -16.24 4.85
N ALA A 186 -4.83 -17.08 3.81
CA ALA A 186 -3.85 -18.13 3.59
C ALA A 186 -2.42 -17.57 3.46
N MET A 187 -2.27 -16.48 2.69
CA MET A 187 -1.00 -15.74 2.60
C MET A 187 -0.53 -15.24 3.97
N LEU A 188 -1.41 -14.58 4.74
CA LEU A 188 -1.03 -13.99 6.04
C LEU A 188 -0.67 -15.04 7.11
N LYS A 189 -1.27 -16.23 7.06
CA LYS A 189 -0.95 -17.33 8.00
C LYS A 189 0.50 -17.77 7.91
N ASP A 190 1.04 -17.80 6.70
CA ASP A 190 2.44 -18.11 6.49
C ASP A 190 3.03 -17.27 5.38
N ILE A 191 3.28 -16.00 5.70
CA ILE A 191 3.80 -15.03 4.74
C ILE A 191 5.00 -15.64 4.04
N GLU A 192 6.06 -16.03 4.76
CA GLU A 192 7.33 -16.53 4.19
C GLU A 192 7.23 -17.69 3.19
N GLN A 193 6.18 -18.50 3.24
CA GLN A 193 6.01 -19.67 2.37
C GLN A 193 4.93 -19.48 1.31
N ASN A 194 3.90 -18.68 1.60
CA ASN A 194 2.75 -18.49 0.72
C ASN A 194 2.93 -17.22 -0.12
N SER A 195 3.54 -17.36 -1.29
CA SER A 195 3.56 -16.30 -2.30
C SER A 195 2.30 -16.31 -3.16
N VAL A 196 1.82 -15.12 -3.54
CA VAL A 196 0.73 -14.98 -4.51
C VAL A 196 1.32 -14.40 -5.79
N ASP A 197 1.12 -15.12 -6.89
CA ASP A 197 1.51 -14.65 -8.22
C ASP A 197 0.80 -13.32 -8.57
N VAL A 198 1.57 -12.33 -9.00
CA VAL A 198 1.08 -11.01 -9.42
C VAL A 198 0.08 -11.14 -10.57
N GLN A 199 0.27 -12.09 -11.48
CA GLN A 199 -0.67 -12.33 -12.58
C GLN A 199 -2.05 -12.81 -12.05
N ALA A 200 -2.04 -13.57 -10.96
CA ALA A 200 -3.26 -14.00 -10.30
C ALA A 200 -3.98 -12.84 -9.58
N LEU A 201 -3.25 -11.81 -9.14
CA LEU A 201 -3.85 -10.57 -8.60
C LEU A 201 -4.46 -9.71 -9.70
N MET A 202 -3.80 -9.59 -10.86
CA MET A 202 -4.37 -8.90 -12.03
C MET A 202 -5.62 -9.59 -12.57
N THR A 203 -5.68 -10.93 -12.51
CA THR A 203 -6.88 -11.69 -12.88
C THR A 203 -8.01 -11.42 -11.89
N LEU A 204 -7.71 -11.45 -10.59
CA LEU A 204 -8.68 -11.13 -9.54
C LEU A 204 -9.23 -9.70 -9.65
N GLU A 205 -8.40 -8.73 -10.01
CA GLU A 205 -8.84 -7.35 -10.29
C GLU A 205 -9.91 -7.31 -11.38
N LYS A 206 -9.65 -7.97 -12.52
CA LYS A 206 -10.61 -8.04 -13.64
C LYS A 206 -11.91 -8.72 -13.22
N ASP A 207 -11.81 -9.83 -12.51
CA ASP A 207 -12.97 -10.59 -12.04
C ASP A 207 -13.84 -9.73 -11.09
N ILE A 208 -13.23 -8.98 -10.17
CA ILE A 208 -13.94 -8.09 -9.23
C ILE A 208 -14.57 -6.91 -9.97
N CYS A 209 -13.86 -6.27 -10.89
CA CYS A 209 -14.40 -5.18 -11.69
C CYS A 209 -15.61 -5.65 -12.52
N GLN A 210 -15.54 -6.84 -13.12
CA GLN A 210 -16.64 -7.41 -13.88
C GLN A 210 -17.85 -7.74 -12.99
N TYR A 211 -17.61 -8.31 -11.81
CA TYR A 211 -18.67 -8.59 -10.84
C TYR A 211 -19.40 -7.29 -10.44
N LEU A 212 -18.65 -6.27 -9.99
CA LEU A 212 -19.23 -5.00 -9.56
C LEU A 212 -19.92 -4.26 -10.71
N SER A 213 -19.40 -4.40 -11.93
CA SER A 213 -20.00 -3.83 -13.13
C SER A 213 -21.39 -4.40 -13.41
N ASN A 214 -21.52 -5.74 -13.33
CA ASN A 214 -22.78 -6.43 -13.55
C ASN A 214 -23.83 -6.09 -12.48
N GLU A 215 -23.42 -6.00 -11.21
CA GLU A 215 -24.32 -5.76 -10.07
C GLU A 215 -24.77 -4.30 -9.94
N HIS A 216 -23.92 -3.33 -10.34
CA HIS A 216 -24.14 -1.91 -10.03
C HIS A 216 -24.18 -0.99 -11.25
N ALA A 217 -24.24 -1.54 -12.47
CA ALA A 217 -24.36 -0.82 -13.73
C ALA A 217 -23.27 0.24 -13.98
N VAL A 218 -22.08 0.06 -13.38
CA VAL A 218 -20.88 0.86 -13.67
C VAL A 218 -20.03 0.11 -14.70
N PRO A 219 -19.46 0.75 -15.73
CA PRO A 219 -18.59 0.05 -16.67
C PRO A 219 -17.39 -0.61 -15.99
N ALA A 220 -17.09 -1.88 -16.29
CA ALA A 220 -15.91 -2.57 -15.78
C ALA A 220 -14.58 -1.88 -16.18
N THR A 221 -14.61 -1.10 -17.27
CA THR A 221 -13.49 -0.30 -17.77
C THR A 221 -13.43 1.10 -17.14
N ASN A 222 -14.29 1.40 -16.17
CA ASN A 222 -14.25 2.68 -15.48
C ASN A 222 -12.91 2.81 -14.73
N PRO A 223 -12.09 3.85 -14.99
CA PRO A 223 -10.77 3.97 -14.40
C PRO A 223 -10.81 4.11 -12.87
N MET A 224 -11.87 4.72 -12.33
CA MET A 224 -12.03 4.87 -10.89
C MET A 224 -12.41 3.56 -10.21
N LEU A 225 -13.22 2.72 -10.87
CA LEU A 225 -13.53 1.38 -10.39
C LEU A 225 -12.27 0.52 -10.34
N ILE A 226 -11.50 0.52 -11.44
CA ILE A 226 -10.22 -0.21 -11.53
C ILE A 226 -9.28 0.24 -10.42
N LEU A 227 -9.13 1.55 -10.22
CA LEU A 227 -8.29 2.10 -9.15
C LEU A 227 -8.77 1.65 -7.77
N ALA A 228 -10.07 1.77 -7.47
CA ALA A 228 -10.63 1.39 -6.18
C ALA A 228 -10.43 -0.11 -5.88
N VAL A 229 -10.67 -0.97 -6.87
CA VAL A 229 -10.45 -2.42 -6.77
C VAL A 229 -8.97 -2.76 -6.57
N ARG A 230 -8.08 -2.11 -7.32
CA ARG A 230 -6.63 -2.27 -7.15
C ARG A 230 -6.17 -1.92 -5.74
N ARG A 231 -6.67 -0.84 -5.17
CA ARG A 231 -6.32 -0.41 -3.81
C ARG A 231 -6.87 -1.36 -2.75
N VAL A 232 -8.07 -1.89 -2.94
CA VAL A 232 -8.66 -2.96 -2.09
C VAL A 232 -7.84 -4.26 -2.15
N ILE A 233 -7.40 -4.68 -3.33
CA ILE A 233 -6.53 -5.85 -3.50
C ILE A 233 -5.16 -5.58 -2.87
N ALA A 234 -4.54 -4.44 -3.19
CA ALA A 234 -3.22 -4.09 -2.67
C ALA A 234 -3.24 -4.00 -1.14
N SER A 235 -4.25 -3.38 -0.52
CA SER A 235 -4.38 -3.31 0.93
C SER A 235 -4.55 -4.68 1.60
N ARG A 236 -4.97 -5.72 0.88
CA ARG A 236 -5.13 -7.11 1.41
C ARG A 236 -3.92 -8.00 1.11
N PHE A 237 -3.25 -7.78 -0.01
CA PHE A 237 -2.16 -8.61 -0.52
C PHE A 237 -0.80 -7.92 -0.52
N ALA A 238 -0.65 -6.76 0.13
CA ALA A 238 0.59 -5.98 0.06
C ALA A 238 1.88 -6.79 0.30
N PRO A 239 1.96 -7.71 1.30
CA PRO A 239 3.15 -8.55 1.49
C PRO A 239 3.49 -9.44 0.29
N ALA A 240 2.49 -9.91 -0.49
CA ALA A 240 2.72 -10.80 -1.63
C ALA A 240 3.60 -10.16 -2.71
N TYR A 241 3.53 -8.84 -2.86
CA TYR A 241 4.32 -8.13 -3.86
C TYR A 241 5.81 -8.24 -3.58
N TYR A 242 6.22 -8.16 -2.32
CA TYR A 242 7.62 -8.06 -1.92
C TYR A 242 8.26 -9.38 -1.56
N ILE A 243 7.46 -10.40 -1.25
CA ILE A 243 7.96 -11.52 -0.48
C ILE A 243 9.03 -12.35 -1.20
N GLN A 244 8.81 -12.65 -2.49
CA GLN A 244 9.70 -13.49 -3.29
C GLN A 244 11.11 -12.87 -3.37
N GLU A 245 11.18 -11.53 -3.41
CA GLU A 245 12.42 -10.77 -3.53
C GLU A 245 12.88 -10.13 -2.22
N SER A 246 12.18 -10.37 -1.10
CA SER A 246 12.38 -9.65 0.17
C SER A 246 13.83 -9.72 0.68
N ARG A 247 14.48 -10.88 0.55
CA ARG A 247 15.90 -11.06 0.90
C ARG A 247 16.82 -10.26 -0.02
N LYS A 248 16.58 -10.29 -1.33
CA LYS A 248 17.38 -9.54 -2.31
C LYS A 248 17.24 -8.04 -2.08
N ILE A 249 16.00 -7.55 -1.93
CA ILE A 249 15.68 -6.16 -1.61
C ILE A 249 16.42 -5.71 -0.35
N ALA A 250 16.43 -6.53 0.71
CA ALA A 250 17.15 -6.22 1.94
C ALA A 250 18.67 -6.13 1.73
N MET A 251 19.26 -7.04 0.94
CA MET A 251 20.69 -7.00 0.61
C MET A 251 21.05 -5.77 -0.21
N ASP A 252 20.25 -5.43 -1.23
CA ASP A 252 20.49 -4.26 -2.06
C ASP A 252 20.30 -2.96 -1.28
N GLN A 253 19.32 -2.91 -0.35
CA GLN A 253 19.15 -1.77 0.56
C GLN A 253 20.36 -1.63 1.49
N GLN A 254 20.92 -2.73 1.98
CA GLN A 254 22.13 -2.71 2.79
C GLN A 254 23.33 -2.19 2.00
N ARG A 255 23.52 -2.64 0.75
CA ARG A 255 24.57 -2.14 -0.14
C ARG A 255 24.43 -0.63 -0.36
N TYR A 256 23.23 -0.17 -0.71
CA TYR A 256 22.93 1.25 -0.86
C TYR A 256 23.29 2.04 0.41
N ASN A 257 22.80 1.60 1.57
CA ASN A 257 23.07 2.29 2.84
C ASN A 257 24.56 2.33 3.19
N ASN A 258 25.33 1.29 2.84
CA ASN A 258 26.77 1.24 3.10
C ASN A 258 27.56 2.15 2.16
N SER A 259 27.11 2.32 0.91
CA SER A 259 27.72 3.23 -0.06
C SER A 259 27.30 4.70 0.14
N MET A 260 26.25 4.93 0.92
CA MET A 260 25.67 6.25 1.11
C MET A 260 26.55 7.16 1.98
N VAL A 261 27.41 7.94 1.35
CA VAL A 261 28.18 9.02 1.99
C VAL A 261 27.69 10.35 1.46
N GLN A 262 27.02 11.13 2.32
CA GLN A 262 26.32 12.36 1.93
C GLN A 262 27.21 13.34 1.16
N ASP A 263 28.37 13.72 1.70
CA ASP A 263 29.29 14.67 1.06
C ASP A 263 29.75 14.21 -0.33
N HIS A 264 29.99 12.90 -0.49
CA HIS A 264 30.40 12.32 -1.75
C HIS A 264 29.27 12.33 -2.79
N CYS A 265 28.05 11.97 -2.38
CA CYS A 265 26.89 12.02 -3.27
C CYS A 265 26.59 13.46 -3.72
N LEU A 266 26.75 14.43 -2.82
CA LEU A 266 26.60 15.84 -3.15
C LEU A 266 27.70 16.31 -4.12
N GLN A 267 28.94 15.87 -3.94
CA GLN A 267 30.01 16.17 -4.89
C GLN A 267 29.73 15.56 -6.27
N LEU A 268 29.26 14.32 -6.34
CA LEU A 268 28.87 13.66 -7.59
C LEU A 268 27.75 14.45 -8.30
N ALA A 269 26.72 14.85 -7.56
CA ALA A 269 25.64 15.69 -8.09
C ALA A 269 26.14 17.06 -8.56
N GLN A 270 27.01 17.72 -7.80
CA GLN A 270 27.59 19.01 -8.17
C GLN A 270 28.40 18.92 -9.46
N ASN A 271 29.25 17.89 -9.61
CA ASN A 271 30.03 17.67 -10.81
C ASN A 271 29.11 17.45 -12.03
N GLY A 272 28.08 16.59 -11.88
CA GLY A 272 27.12 16.35 -12.97
C GLY A 272 26.34 17.60 -13.37
N LEU A 273 25.95 18.46 -12.42
CA LEU A 273 25.31 19.75 -12.73
C LEU A 273 26.27 20.70 -13.45
N LEU A 274 27.52 20.77 -13.02
CA LEU A 274 28.54 21.60 -13.68
C LEU A 274 28.81 21.14 -15.11
N ASP A 275 28.86 19.83 -15.36
CA ASP A 275 29.00 19.26 -16.71
C ASP A 275 27.80 19.60 -17.61
N ALA A 276 26.60 19.69 -17.02
CA ALA A 276 25.39 20.17 -17.69
C ALA A 276 25.33 21.71 -17.84
N GLY A 277 26.36 22.44 -17.40
CA GLY A 277 26.42 23.90 -17.47
C GLY A 277 25.54 24.62 -16.44
N VAL A 278 25.17 23.95 -15.36
CA VAL A 278 24.25 24.44 -14.33
C VAL A 278 24.98 24.73 -13.01
N ASP A 279 24.81 25.94 -12.48
CA ASP A 279 25.30 26.29 -11.14
C ASP A 279 24.36 25.73 -10.05
N HIS A 280 24.83 24.71 -9.34
CA HIS A 280 24.10 24.06 -8.24
C HIS A 280 23.65 25.01 -7.14
N ARG A 281 24.33 26.17 -6.94
CA ARG A 281 23.99 27.14 -5.88
C ARG A 281 22.67 27.85 -6.12
N LEU A 282 22.19 27.85 -7.36
CA LEU A 282 20.91 28.47 -7.74
C LEU A 282 19.72 27.59 -7.38
N ILE A 283 19.95 26.30 -7.08
CA ILE A 283 18.90 25.29 -6.95
C ILE A 283 18.60 25.02 -5.47
N THR A 284 17.32 25.12 -5.11
CA THR A 284 16.81 24.76 -3.79
C THR A 284 15.79 23.62 -3.93
N LEU A 285 16.03 22.49 -3.26
CA LEU A 285 15.27 21.24 -3.45
C LEU A 285 14.34 20.88 -2.28
N THR A 286 13.95 21.87 -1.46
CA THR A 286 13.24 21.64 -0.20
C THR A 286 11.94 20.86 -0.39
N LYS A 287 11.11 21.21 -1.38
CA LYS A 287 9.83 20.51 -1.61
C LYS A 287 10.04 19.15 -2.26
N SER A 288 11.02 19.03 -3.16
CA SER A 288 11.35 17.76 -3.80
C SER A 288 11.85 16.73 -2.79
N ILE A 289 12.69 17.15 -1.83
CA ILE A 289 13.16 16.29 -0.72
C ILE A 289 11.98 15.81 0.12
N ILE A 290 11.08 16.72 0.54
CA ILE A 290 9.89 16.36 1.33
C ILE A 290 8.98 15.38 0.59
N ALA A 291 8.75 15.63 -0.70
CA ALA A 291 7.91 14.77 -1.54
C ALA A 291 8.52 13.37 -1.69
N MET A 292 9.81 13.28 -2.01
CA MET A 292 10.54 12.02 -2.11
C MET A 292 10.51 11.24 -0.79
N GLN A 293 10.73 11.92 0.34
CA GLN A 293 10.73 11.30 1.67
C GLN A 293 9.37 10.75 2.08
N SER A 294 8.30 11.30 1.51
CA SER A 294 6.92 10.92 1.77
C SER A 294 6.42 9.79 0.85
N MET A 295 7.31 9.22 0.02
CA MET A 295 6.93 8.15 -0.89
C MET A 295 6.38 6.94 -0.12
N PRO A 296 5.20 6.42 -0.51
CA PRO A 296 4.54 5.32 0.18
C PRO A 296 5.26 3.98 -0.06
N ILE A 297 4.78 2.91 0.55
CA ILE A 297 5.29 1.54 0.33
C ILE A 297 4.18 0.49 0.17
N LEU A 298 2.93 0.79 0.51
CA LEU A 298 1.88 -0.22 0.56
C LEU A 298 1.34 -0.57 -0.83
N ILE A 299 1.10 0.42 -1.67
CA ILE A 299 0.35 0.29 -2.94
C ILE A 299 1.23 0.72 -4.12
N PRO A 300 1.62 -0.20 -5.03
CA PRO A 300 2.54 0.10 -6.13
C PRO A 300 2.13 1.30 -7.02
N SER A 301 0.84 1.44 -7.37
CA SER A 301 0.37 2.57 -8.17
C SER A 301 0.53 3.91 -7.42
N THR A 302 0.25 3.93 -6.12
CA THR A 302 0.45 5.11 -5.26
C THR A 302 1.93 5.46 -5.09
N ILE A 303 2.83 4.46 -5.11
CA ILE A 303 4.29 4.70 -5.13
C ILE A 303 4.67 5.43 -6.43
N LEU A 304 4.16 4.96 -7.57
CA LEU A 304 4.41 5.60 -8.87
C LEU A 304 3.84 7.02 -8.92
N ASP A 305 2.58 7.21 -8.51
CA ASP A 305 1.94 8.52 -8.49
C ASP A 305 2.71 9.52 -7.61
N SER A 306 3.15 9.08 -6.42
CA SER A 306 3.95 9.90 -5.51
C SER A 306 5.33 10.24 -6.07
N PHE A 307 5.97 9.31 -6.77
CA PHE A 307 7.23 9.57 -7.46
C PHE A 307 7.05 10.54 -8.64
N MET A 308 6.03 10.36 -9.47
CA MET A 308 5.72 11.29 -10.57
C MET A 308 5.36 12.68 -10.05
N TYR A 309 4.67 12.77 -8.91
CA TYR A 309 4.45 14.04 -8.23
C TYR A 309 5.77 14.68 -7.79
N THR A 310 6.71 13.90 -7.23
CA THR A 310 8.05 14.37 -6.86
C THR A 310 8.78 14.92 -8.10
N ILE A 311 8.74 14.22 -9.23
CA ILE A 311 9.29 14.69 -10.50
C ILE A 311 8.66 16.02 -10.93
N SER A 312 7.34 16.16 -10.81
CA SER A 312 6.65 17.43 -11.13
C SER A 312 7.11 18.60 -10.24
N ILE A 313 7.50 18.33 -8.99
CA ILE A 313 8.05 19.35 -8.08
C ILE A 313 9.49 19.67 -8.47
N ILE A 314 10.31 18.67 -8.79
CA ILE A 314 11.69 18.86 -9.27
C ILE A 314 11.69 19.82 -10.46
N HIS A 315 10.84 19.54 -11.44
CA HIS A 315 10.67 20.37 -12.63
C HIS A 315 10.29 21.81 -12.32
N LYS A 316 9.45 22.04 -11.30
CA LYS A 316 9.08 23.39 -10.84
C LYS A 316 10.23 24.09 -10.11
N GLU A 317 10.88 23.42 -9.16
CA GLU A 317 11.95 24.00 -8.34
C GLU A 317 13.19 24.31 -9.19
N VAL A 318 13.60 23.35 -10.04
CA VAL A 318 14.78 23.49 -10.90
C VAL A 318 14.47 24.40 -12.10
N GLY A 319 13.30 24.26 -12.74
CA GLY A 319 12.91 25.15 -13.84
C GLY A 319 12.90 26.63 -13.42
N LEU A 320 12.33 26.92 -12.24
CA LEU A 320 12.33 28.27 -11.68
C LEU A 320 13.75 28.78 -11.37
N ALA A 321 14.62 27.93 -10.81
CA ALA A 321 16.01 28.30 -10.53
C ALA A 321 16.81 28.64 -11.79
N LEU A 322 16.53 27.94 -12.90
CA LEU A 322 17.24 28.11 -14.17
C LEU A 322 16.57 29.13 -15.11
N GLY A 323 15.39 29.65 -14.76
CA GLY A 323 14.63 30.55 -15.61
C GLY A 323 14.11 29.88 -16.90
N VAL A 324 13.90 28.56 -16.86
CA VAL A 324 13.41 27.76 -17.99
C VAL A 324 12.02 27.19 -17.68
N ASP A 325 11.30 26.79 -18.73
CA ASP A 325 10.00 26.14 -18.54
C ASP A 325 10.17 24.80 -17.80
N SER A 326 9.24 24.49 -16.90
CA SER A 326 9.22 23.27 -16.10
C SER A 326 9.11 21.99 -16.93
N LEU A 327 8.86 22.07 -18.23
CA LEU A 327 8.81 20.90 -19.13
C LEU A 327 10.12 20.69 -19.93
N SER A 328 11.15 21.50 -19.69
CA SER A 328 12.33 21.58 -20.56
C SER A 328 13.62 20.97 -19.99
N LEU A 329 13.56 20.37 -18.79
CA LEU A 329 14.76 19.82 -18.16
C LEU A 329 15.21 18.51 -18.83
N SER A 330 16.49 18.44 -19.19
CA SER A 330 17.12 17.24 -19.77
C SER A 330 17.50 16.21 -18.70
N ALA A 331 17.78 14.98 -19.14
CA ALA A 331 18.31 13.92 -18.28
C ALA A 331 19.60 14.35 -17.55
N ASP A 332 20.46 15.12 -18.23
CA ASP A 332 21.74 15.60 -17.71
C ASP A 332 21.59 16.53 -16.51
N VAL A 333 20.42 17.16 -16.36
CA VAL A 333 20.07 17.96 -15.18
C VAL A 333 19.31 17.12 -14.15
N ILE A 334 18.32 16.34 -14.58
CA ILE A 334 17.46 15.58 -13.66
C ILE A 334 18.25 14.51 -12.89
N MET A 335 19.18 13.80 -13.53
CA MET A 335 19.93 12.72 -12.88
C MET A 335 20.79 13.23 -11.70
N PRO A 336 21.65 14.26 -11.86
CA PRO A 336 22.35 14.86 -10.73
C PRO A 336 21.42 15.38 -9.63
N ILE A 337 20.24 15.93 -9.98
CA ILE A 337 19.26 16.39 -8.99
C ILE A 337 18.68 15.22 -8.19
N LEU A 338 18.37 14.09 -8.82
CA LEU A 338 17.93 12.90 -8.12
C LEU A 338 19.02 12.38 -7.16
N ILE A 339 20.29 12.39 -7.56
CA ILE A 339 21.41 12.03 -6.68
C ILE A 339 21.49 13.00 -5.49
N ALA A 340 21.37 14.31 -5.72
CA ALA A 340 21.35 15.31 -4.65
C ALA A 340 20.17 15.11 -3.68
N ILE A 341 18.98 14.79 -4.19
CA ILE A 341 17.81 14.49 -3.36
C ILE A 341 18.08 13.24 -2.53
N LEU A 342 18.56 12.16 -3.14
CA LEU A 342 18.91 10.92 -2.45
C LEU A 342 19.97 11.15 -1.34
N ALA A 343 20.86 12.15 -1.50
CA ALA A 343 21.83 12.59 -0.49
C ALA A 343 21.20 13.14 0.79
N TYR A 344 20.02 13.75 0.71
CA TYR A 344 19.35 14.37 1.84
C TYR A 344 18.18 13.56 2.41
N VAL A 345 17.61 12.64 1.64
CA VAL A 345 16.39 11.93 2.04
C VAL A 345 16.73 10.66 2.83
N GLU A 346 16.05 10.47 3.98
CA GLU A 346 16.04 9.16 4.65
C GLU A 346 15.03 8.19 4.00
N LEU A 347 15.49 7.37 3.06
CA LEU A 347 14.68 6.30 2.44
C LEU A 347 15.13 4.91 2.91
N PRO A 348 14.68 4.44 4.10
CA PRO A 348 15.07 3.13 4.62
C PRO A 348 14.59 1.95 3.74
N LEU A 349 13.68 2.22 2.79
CA LEU A 349 12.99 1.23 1.97
C LEU A 349 13.07 1.57 0.46
N LEU A 350 14.04 2.40 0.05
CA LEU A 350 14.23 2.82 -1.34
C LEU A 350 14.23 1.62 -2.30
N GLN A 351 14.95 0.55 -1.98
CA GLN A 351 15.05 -0.61 -2.86
C GLN A 351 13.74 -1.40 -2.97
N ALA A 352 12.91 -1.37 -1.92
CA ALA A 352 11.57 -1.95 -1.98
C ALA A 352 10.67 -1.10 -2.89
N GLN A 353 10.76 0.23 -2.80
CA GLN A 353 10.01 1.16 -3.64
C GLN A 353 10.44 1.03 -5.11
N LEU A 354 11.74 0.98 -5.40
CA LEU A 354 12.29 0.72 -6.73
C LEU A 354 11.79 -0.59 -7.32
N TYR A 355 11.86 -1.67 -6.53
CA TYR A 355 11.32 -2.97 -6.95
C TYR A 355 9.82 -2.89 -7.28
N ALA A 356 9.02 -2.21 -6.45
CA ALA A 356 7.58 -2.06 -6.71
C ALA A 356 7.29 -1.22 -7.96
N LEU A 357 8.07 -0.17 -8.21
CA LEU A 357 7.97 0.64 -9.42
C LEU A 357 8.25 -0.22 -10.67
N GLU A 358 9.41 -0.87 -10.72
CA GLU A 358 9.87 -1.63 -11.89
C GLU A 358 9.07 -2.91 -12.14
N SER A 359 8.90 -3.72 -11.09
CA SER A 359 8.40 -5.09 -11.24
C SER A 359 6.88 -5.20 -11.19
N ILE A 360 6.19 -4.12 -10.81
CA ILE A 360 4.75 -4.16 -10.55
C ILE A 360 4.04 -2.96 -11.18
N ALA A 361 4.41 -1.73 -10.82
CA ALA A 361 3.70 -0.55 -11.30
C ALA A 361 3.83 -0.36 -12.81
N LEU A 362 5.05 -0.49 -13.37
CA LEU A 362 5.30 -0.35 -14.80
C LEU A 362 4.70 -1.47 -15.67
N LYS A 363 4.25 -2.59 -15.07
CA LYS A 363 3.57 -3.67 -15.82
C LYS A 363 2.12 -3.34 -16.16
N ASP A 364 1.58 -2.27 -15.59
CA ASP A 364 0.26 -1.78 -15.94
C ASP A 364 0.30 -1.09 -17.31
N ALA A 365 -0.49 -1.60 -18.25
CA ALA A 365 -0.48 -1.17 -19.65
C ALA A 365 -0.91 0.29 -19.85
N SER A 366 -1.56 0.91 -18.85
CA SER A 366 -1.88 2.34 -18.87
C SER A 366 -0.71 3.26 -18.51
N VAL A 367 0.42 2.71 -18.05
CA VAL A 367 1.59 3.52 -17.69
C VAL A 367 2.36 3.90 -18.95
N GLY A 368 2.50 5.21 -19.17
CA GLY A 368 3.17 5.76 -20.35
C GLY A 368 4.70 5.69 -20.29
N GLY A 369 5.34 5.91 -21.44
CA GLY A 369 6.81 5.88 -21.56
C GLY A 369 7.55 6.91 -20.71
N GLU A 370 6.90 8.04 -20.38
CA GLU A 370 7.46 9.07 -19.49
C GLU A 370 7.70 8.55 -18.07
N ALA A 371 6.73 7.84 -17.50
CA ALA A 371 6.88 7.26 -16.17
C ALA A 371 8.00 6.21 -16.14
N ALA A 372 8.07 5.36 -17.16
CA ALA A 372 9.16 4.37 -17.30
C ALA A 372 10.54 5.05 -17.39
N TYR A 373 10.64 6.17 -18.12
CA TYR A 373 11.86 6.96 -18.21
C TYR A 373 12.32 7.51 -16.86
N TYR A 374 11.45 8.15 -16.07
CA TYR A 374 11.84 8.67 -14.76
C TYR A 374 12.15 7.58 -13.75
N VAL A 375 11.44 6.45 -13.79
CA VAL A 375 11.78 5.29 -12.95
C VAL A 375 13.19 4.80 -13.30
N ALA A 376 13.53 4.68 -14.59
CA ALA A 376 14.88 4.31 -15.00
C ALA A 376 15.96 5.29 -14.54
N LEU A 377 15.66 6.60 -14.53
CA LEU A 377 16.55 7.61 -13.96
C LEU A 377 16.74 7.43 -12.45
N LEU A 378 15.69 7.13 -11.68
CA LEU A 378 15.81 6.87 -10.24
C LEU A 378 16.65 5.63 -9.95
N HIS A 379 16.45 4.54 -10.71
CA HIS A 379 17.30 3.34 -10.62
C HIS A 379 18.76 3.67 -10.88
N SER A 380 19.02 4.47 -11.92
CA SER A 380 20.36 4.89 -12.30
C SER A 380 21.01 5.78 -11.24
N ALA A 381 20.26 6.72 -10.65
CA ALA A 381 20.73 7.56 -9.56
C ALA A 381 21.09 6.72 -8.33
N ALA A 382 20.24 5.76 -7.94
CA ALA A 382 20.52 4.85 -6.84
C ALA A 382 21.74 3.95 -7.12
N ALA A 383 21.94 3.51 -8.38
CA ALA A 383 23.10 2.73 -8.78
C ALA A 383 24.40 3.57 -8.79
N ALA A 384 24.33 4.85 -9.17
CA ALA A 384 25.47 5.76 -9.15
C ALA A 384 26.03 5.92 -7.73
N VAL A 385 25.15 6.08 -6.73
CA VAL A 385 25.51 6.09 -5.30
C VAL A 385 26.28 4.83 -4.89
N VAL A 386 25.86 3.66 -5.39
CA VAL A 386 26.50 2.38 -5.04
C VAL A 386 27.86 2.23 -5.74
N ASN A 387 27.94 2.55 -7.03
CA ASN A 387 29.11 2.28 -7.87
C ASN A 387 30.27 3.24 -7.59
N ASP A 388 30.01 4.51 -7.31
CA ASP A 388 31.08 5.49 -7.08
C ASP A 388 31.89 5.18 -5.80
N HIS A 389 31.23 4.63 -4.78
CA HIS A 389 31.88 4.20 -3.54
C HIS A 389 32.86 3.03 -3.74
N SER A 390 32.57 2.13 -4.69
CA SER A 390 33.45 0.99 -5.00
C SER A 390 34.80 1.41 -5.64
N SER A 391 34.85 2.60 -6.22
CA SER A 391 36.07 3.19 -6.81
C SER A 391 36.99 3.84 -5.77
N TYR A 392 36.45 4.20 -4.59
CA TYR A 392 37.20 4.80 -3.48
C TYR A 392 37.74 3.78 -2.47
N GLY A 393 37.12 2.59 -2.35
CA GLY A 393 37.58 1.52 -1.43
C GLY A 393 38.82 0.73 -1.88
N ASN A 394 39.38 1.04 -3.05
CA ASN A 394 40.55 0.37 -3.64
C ASN A 394 41.76 1.31 -3.82
N LYS A 395 41.83 2.43 -3.07
CA LYS A 395 43.00 3.31 -3.04
C LYS A 395 43.69 3.30 -1.69
#